data_AF-A0A671YWR9-F1
#
_entry.id   AF-A0A671YWR9-F1
#
_cell.length_a   1.000
_cell.length_b   1.000
_cell.length_c   1.000
_cell.angle_alpha   90.00
_cell.angle_beta   90.00
_cell.angle_gamma   90.00
#
_symmetry.space_group_name_H-M   'P 1'
#
loop_
_entity.id
_entity.type
_entity.pdbx_description
1 polymer ?
#
loop_
_entity_poly.entity_id
_entity_poly.type
_entity_poly.pdbx_seq_one_letter_code
_entity_poly.pdbx_strand_id
1 'polypeptide(L)'
;MERTAARAPSLMVIIRCSFSHIFSEMFGLETCVYPLPEPQDLFQASQMKFDDFQRDLRKLRKDLNACSAETEKVCKMSSEENLQPFKNKMDAFLSQVMFLFSVLSFLELSVSFSVKPKAGEKEVSPNTFFSIWHEFSTDFKEQWKKQNKL
;
A
#
# COMPACT_ATOMS: atom_id res chain seq x y z
N MET A 1 -17.40 50.32 4.12
CA MET A 1 -17.86 48.95 4.44
C MET A 1 -17.15 48.03 3.46
N GLU A 2 -16.00 47.50 3.88
CA GLU A 2 -15.12 46.66 3.07
C GLU A 2 -15.86 45.40 2.59
N ARG A 3 -15.82 45.16 1.28
CA ARG A 3 -16.17 43.86 0.71
C ARG A 3 -15.00 42.92 1.00
N THR A 4 -15.15 42.05 1.99
CA THR A 4 -14.28 40.90 2.19
C THR A 4 -14.33 40.03 0.93
N ALA A 5 -13.28 40.06 0.13
CA ALA A 5 -13.12 39.15 -0.99
C ALA A 5 -13.12 37.71 -0.45
N ALA A 6 -14.15 36.93 -0.79
CA ALA A 6 -14.17 35.51 -0.49
C ALA A 6 -12.97 34.85 -1.17
N ARG A 7 -11.97 34.47 -0.38
CA ARG A 7 -10.75 33.83 -0.86
C ARG A 7 -11.16 32.51 -1.53
N ALA A 8 -10.81 32.33 -2.80
CA ALA A 8 -11.08 31.09 -3.51
C ALA A 8 -10.53 29.90 -2.70
N PRO A 9 -11.29 28.80 -2.54
CA PRO A 9 -10.83 27.65 -1.79
C PRO A 9 -9.56 27.09 -2.45
N SER A 10 -8.59 26.68 -1.63
CA SER A 10 -7.38 26.05 -2.15
C SER A 10 -7.73 24.75 -2.88
N LEU A 11 -6.87 24.33 -3.81
CA LEU A 11 -7.02 23.06 -4.52
C LEU A 11 -7.18 21.87 -3.55
N MET A 12 -6.50 21.92 -2.40
CA MET A 12 -6.63 20.93 -1.33
C MET A 12 -8.05 20.85 -0.75
N VAL A 13 -8.71 22.00 -0.55
CA VAL A 13 -10.10 22.05 -0.08
C VAL A 13 -11.05 21.45 -1.12
N ILE A 14 -10.80 21.70 -2.41
CA ILE A 14 -11.59 21.16 -3.52
C ILE A 14 -11.43 19.63 -3.60
N ILE A 15 -10.18 19.14 -3.61
CA ILE A 15 -9.88 17.70 -3.66
C ILE A 15 -10.54 16.97 -2.49
N ARG A 16 -10.49 17.54 -1.28
CA ARG A 16 -11.14 16.98 -0.10
C ARG A 16 -12.66 16.91 -0.24
N CYS A 17 -13.31 17.97 -0.72
CA CYS A 17 -14.77 17.99 -0.92
C CYS A 17 -15.21 16.95 -1.95
N SER A 18 -14.49 16.84 -3.06
CA SER A 18 -14.73 15.80 -4.06
C SER A 18 -14.50 14.40 -3.49
N PHE A 19 -13.42 14.20 -2.73
CA PHE A 19 -13.10 12.92 -2.11
C PHE A 19 -14.16 12.51 -1.08
N SER A 20 -14.58 13.42 -0.20
CA SER A 20 -15.63 13.17 0.80
C SER A 20 -16.96 12.79 0.15
N HIS A 21 -17.33 13.45 -0.96
CA HIS A 21 -18.54 13.14 -1.71
C HIS A 21 -18.47 11.73 -2.33
N ILE A 22 -17.38 11.43 -3.03
CA ILE A 22 -17.14 10.11 -3.65
C ILE A 22 -17.07 9.01 -2.59
N PHE A 23 -16.37 9.25 -1.48
CA PHE A 23 -16.19 8.28 -0.41
C PHE A 23 -17.50 8.00 0.34
N SER A 24 -18.29 9.04 0.62
CA SER A 24 -19.63 8.89 1.21
C SER A 24 -20.57 8.10 0.30
N GLU A 25 -20.49 8.31 -1.01
CA GLU A 25 -21.28 7.59 -2.01
C GLU A 25 -20.84 6.12 -2.15
N MET A 26 -19.53 5.85 -2.08
CA MET A 26 -18.98 4.50 -2.22
C MET A 26 -19.16 3.61 -0.98
N PHE A 27 -19.08 4.17 0.24
CA PHE A 27 -19.03 3.39 1.48
C PHE A 27 -20.26 3.57 2.38
N GLY A 28 -21.22 4.44 2.03
CA GLY A 28 -22.47 4.63 2.78
C GLY A 28 -22.28 5.08 4.24
N LEU A 29 -21.13 5.66 4.57
CA LEU A 29 -20.77 6.06 5.93
C LEU A 29 -21.32 7.46 6.26
N GLU A 30 -22.12 7.58 7.32
CA GLU A 30 -22.61 8.87 7.83
C GLU A 30 -21.52 9.72 8.53
N THR A 31 -20.37 9.11 8.88
CA THR A 31 -19.26 9.81 9.54
C THR A 31 -18.01 9.82 8.66
N CYS A 32 -17.47 11.02 8.44
CA CYS A 32 -16.30 11.23 7.60
C CYS A 32 -15.04 10.79 8.36
N VAL A 33 -14.62 9.53 8.16
CA VAL A 33 -13.33 9.02 8.65
C VAL A 33 -12.20 9.60 7.80
N TYR A 34 -11.05 9.88 8.42
CA TYR A 34 -9.86 10.32 7.69
C TYR A 34 -9.49 9.28 6.62
N PRO A 35 -9.45 9.64 5.33
CA PRO A 35 -9.44 8.65 4.27
C PRO A 35 -8.04 8.25 3.77
N LEU A 36 -6.99 8.92 4.22
CA LEU A 36 -5.62 8.62 3.82
C LEU A 36 -4.91 7.81 4.91
N PRO A 37 -3.81 7.11 4.60
CA PRO A 37 -2.95 6.52 5.61
C PRO A 37 -2.47 7.57 6.61
N GLU A 38 -2.31 7.16 7.86
CA GLU A 38 -1.83 8.05 8.92
C GLU A 38 -0.45 8.60 8.58
N PRO A 39 -0.20 9.92 8.78
CA PRO A 39 1.11 10.49 8.52
C PRO A 39 2.24 9.74 9.23
N GLN A 40 1.99 9.26 10.46
CA GLN A 40 2.98 8.51 11.23
C GLN A 40 3.39 7.20 10.52
N ASP A 41 2.45 6.48 9.94
CA ASP A 41 2.73 5.23 9.22
C ASP A 41 3.56 5.50 7.96
N LEU A 42 3.22 6.57 7.23
CA LEU A 42 3.97 7.02 6.06
C LEU A 42 5.38 7.48 6.42
N PHE A 43 5.53 8.18 7.53
CA PHE A 43 6.84 8.55 8.06
C PHE A 43 7.67 7.31 8.37
N GLN A 44 7.12 6.32 9.08
CA GLN A 44 7.82 5.07 9.36
C GLN A 44 8.21 4.33 8.08
N ALA A 45 7.30 4.23 7.11
CA ALA A 45 7.58 3.65 5.80
C ALA A 45 8.71 4.40 5.05
N SER A 46 8.81 5.72 5.22
CA SER A 46 9.89 6.53 4.64
C SER A 46 11.28 6.27 5.26
N GLN A 47 11.33 5.72 6.48
CA GLN A 47 12.58 5.39 7.18
C GLN A 47 13.02 3.94 6.93
N MET A 48 12.22 3.16 6.20
CA MET A 48 12.52 1.78 5.86
C MET A 48 13.73 1.69 4.93
N LYS A 49 14.66 0.78 5.24
CA LYS A 49 15.81 0.46 4.39
C LYS A 49 15.42 -0.58 3.35
N PHE A 50 15.28 -0.15 2.10
CA PHE A 50 14.82 -1.02 1.01
C PHE A 50 15.65 -2.29 0.84
N ASP A 51 16.96 -2.22 1.08
CA ASP A 51 17.88 -3.36 0.96
C ASP A 51 17.51 -4.52 1.90
N ASP A 52 17.06 -4.20 3.12
CA ASP A 52 16.66 -5.20 4.10
C ASP A 52 15.39 -5.93 3.63
N PHE A 53 14.39 -5.17 3.16
CA PHE A 53 13.16 -5.73 2.58
C PHE A 53 13.41 -6.55 1.32
N GLN A 54 14.29 -6.09 0.44
CA GLN A 54 14.66 -6.86 -0.75
C GLN A 54 15.35 -8.18 -0.38
N ARG A 55 16.21 -8.20 0.65
CA ARG A 55 16.80 -9.45 1.14
C ARG A 55 15.73 -10.39 1.70
N ASP A 56 14.82 -9.88 2.52
CA ASP A 56 13.76 -10.68 3.12
C ASP A 56 12.78 -11.21 2.07
N LEU A 57 12.40 -10.39 1.07
CA LEU A 57 11.59 -10.82 -0.07
C LEU A 57 12.30 -11.89 -0.90
N ARG A 58 13.60 -11.73 -1.18
CA ARG A 58 14.38 -12.77 -1.88
C ARG A 58 14.41 -14.08 -1.09
N LYS A 59 14.59 -14.00 0.23
CA LYS A 59 14.56 -15.17 1.11
C LYS A 59 13.18 -15.83 1.10
N LEU A 60 12.12 -15.06 1.30
CA LEU A 60 10.73 -15.54 1.29
C LEU A 60 10.39 -16.22 -0.04
N ARG A 61 10.81 -15.65 -1.18
CA ARG A 61 10.61 -16.25 -2.50
C ARG A 61 11.34 -17.58 -2.64
N LYS A 62 12.57 -17.67 -2.12
CA LYS A 62 13.33 -18.93 -2.11
C LYS A 62 12.65 -19.99 -1.25
N ASP A 63 12.19 -19.61 -0.05
CA ASP A 63 11.49 -20.50 0.87
C ASP A 63 10.15 -20.97 0.27
N LEU A 64 9.44 -20.08 -0.43
CA LEU A 64 8.19 -20.41 -1.12
C LEU A 64 8.41 -21.40 -2.29
N ASN A 65 9.46 -21.18 -3.09
CA ASN A 65 9.83 -22.11 -4.16
C ASN A 65 10.20 -23.49 -3.60
N ALA A 66 10.94 -23.54 -2.49
CA ALA A 66 11.27 -24.80 -1.81
C ALA A 66 10.00 -25.48 -1.27
N CYS A 67 9.10 -24.73 -0.66
CA CYS A 67 7.80 -25.23 -0.18
C CYS A 67 6.95 -25.80 -1.32
N SER A 68 6.90 -25.10 -2.47
CA SER A 68 6.19 -25.57 -3.66
C SER A 68 6.79 -26.87 -4.21
N ALA A 69 8.12 -26.97 -4.29
CA ALA A 69 8.80 -28.18 -4.75
C ALA A 69 8.56 -29.37 -3.80
N GLU A 70 8.62 -29.16 -2.48
CA GLU A 70 8.34 -30.23 -1.51
C GLU A 70 6.86 -30.64 -1.54
N THR A 71 5.94 -29.68 -1.73
CA THR A 71 4.51 -29.95 -1.91
C THR A 71 4.28 -30.85 -3.12
N GLU A 72 4.90 -30.53 -4.25
CA GLU A 72 4.80 -31.32 -5.48
C GLU A 72 5.35 -32.73 -5.27
N LYS A 73 6.50 -32.84 -4.58
CA LYS A 73 7.11 -34.13 -4.25
C LYS A 73 6.23 -34.98 -3.34
N VAL A 74 5.66 -34.41 -2.28
CA VAL A 74 4.71 -35.11 -1.39
C VAL A 74 3.51 -35.59 -2.20
N CYS A 75 2.94 -34.74 -3.05
CA CYS A 75 1.82 -35.14 -3.91
C CYS A 75 2.20 -36.29 -4.87
N LYS A 76 3.39 -36.26 -5.47
CA LYS A 76 3.86 -37.34 -6.38
C LYS A 76 4.13 -38.67 -5.66
N MET A 77 4.53 -38.62 -4.40
CA MET A 77 4.85 -39.81 -3.60
C MET A 77 3.62 -40.43 -2.92
N SER A 78 2.50 -39.69 -2.84
CA SER A 78 1.23 -40.14 -2.29
C SER A 78 0.38 -40.85 -3.34
N SER A 79 -0.43 -41.82 -2.91
CA SER A 79 -1.51 -42.37 -3.73
C SER A 79 -2.68 -41.37 -3.84
N GLU A 80 -3.46 -41.46 -4.92
CA GLU A 80 -4.57 -40.54 -5.22
C GLU A 80 -5.56 -40.41 -4.04
N GLU A 81 -5.87 -41.53 -3.38
CA GLU A 81 -6.78 -41.60 -2.22
C GLU A 81 -6.25 -40.84 -0.99
N ASN A 82 -4.93 -40.63 -0.89
CA ASN A 82 -4.26 -39.99 0.24
C ASN A 82 -3.76 -38.57 -0.05
N LEU A 83 -4.02 -38.03 -1.25
CA LEU A 83 -3.60 -36.68 -1.64
C LEU A 83 -4.28 -35.60 -0.80
N GLN A 84 -5.54 -35.83 -0.43
CA GLN A 84 -6.36 -34.86 0.25
C GLN A 84 -6.39 -35.14 1.76
N PRO A 85 -6.44 -34.10 2.60
CA PRO A 85 -6.64 -32.67 2.26
C PRO A 85 -5.35 -31.88 2.00
N PHE A 86 -4.18 -32.52 2.06
CA PHE A 86 -2.88 -31.86 2.00
C PHE A 86 -2.74 -31.00 0.75
N LYS A 87 -2.95 -31.61 -0.44
CA LYS A 87 -2.80 -30.92 -1.72
C LYS A 87 -3.67 -29.67 -1.82
N ASN A 88 -4.97 -29.76 -1.50
CA ASN A 88 -5.85 -28.59 -1.60
C ASN A 88 -5.47 -27.46 -0.65
N LYS A 89 -5.09 -27.79 0.59
CA LYS A 89 -4.64 -26.78 1.56
C LYS A 89 -3.36 -26.10 1.09
N MET A 90 -2.44 -26.87 0.51
CA MET A 90 -1.16 -26.37 0.09
C MET A 90 -1.25 -25.54 -1.19
N ASP A 91 -2.04 -25.98 -2.17
CA ASP A 91 -2.36 -25.23 -3.40
C ASP A 91 -3.01 -23.88 -3.07
N ALA A 92 -3.97 -23.86 -2.11
CA ALA A 92 -4.61 -22.62 -1.67
C ALA A 92 -3.63 -21.65 -1.01
N PHE A 93 -2.80 -22.14 -0.09
CA PHE A 93 -1.76 -21.33 0.56
C PHE A 93 -0.77 -20.76 -0.47
N LEU A 94 -0.23 -21.60 -1.35
CA LEU A 94 0.75 -21.16 -2.36
C LEU A 94 0.13 -20.12 -3.29
N SER A 95 -1.12 -20.30 -3.71
CA SER A 95 -1.83 -19.34 -4.56
C SER A 95 -1.99 -17.98 -3.88
N GLN A 96 -2.39 -17.97 -2.60
CA GLN A 96 -2.57 -16.73 -1.85
C GLN A 96 -1.24 -15.98 -1.65
N VAL A 97 -0.17 -16.69 -1.28
CA VAL A 97 1.15 -16.07 -1.09
C VAL A 97 1.72 -15.54 -2.40
N MET A 98 1.56 -16.28 -3.50
CA MET A 98 2.00 -15.82 -4.83
C MET A 98 1.25 -14.57 -5.28
N PHE A 99 -0.06 -14.49 -5.04
CA PHE A 99 -0.84 -13.28 -5.30
C PHE A 99 -0.31 -12.08 -4.50
N LEU A 100 -0.09 -12.25 -3.19
CA LEU A 100 0.48 -11.18 -2.35
C LEU A 100 1.84 -10.73 -2.90
N PHE A 101 2.70 -11.66 -3.31
CA PHE A 101 4.01 -11.33 -3.87
C PHE A 101 3.91 -10.54 -5.19
N SER A 102 2.86 -10.75 -5.98
CA SER A 102 2.61 -10.00 -7.22
C SER A 102 2.08 -8.58 -6.96
N VAL A 103 1.26 -8.38 -5.92
CA VAL A 103 0.66 -7.06 -5.60
C VAL A 103 1.63 -6.15 -4.84
N LEU A 104 2.60 -6.71 -4.11
CA LEU A 104 3.51 -5.97 -3.22
C LEU A 104 4.74 -5.37 -3.90
N SER A 105 4.73 -5.23 -5.23
CA SER A 105 5.84 -4.64 -5.96
C SER A 105 5.92 -3.12 -5.74
N PHE A 106 6.70 -2.70 -4.74
CA PHE A 106 6.97 -1.28 -4.47
C PHE A 106 7.49 -0.53 -5.71
N LEU A 107 8.30 -1.20 -6.53
CA LEU A 107 8.82 -0.62 -7.77
C LEU A 107 7.71 -0.38 -8.80
N GLU A 108 6.79 -1.32 -9.00
CA GLU A 108 5.63 -1.11 -9.89
C GLU A 108 4.73 0.02 -9.40
N LEU A 109 4.54 0.15 -8.09
CA LEU A 109 3.83 1.29 -7.51
C LEU A 109 4.55 2.61 -7.82
N SER A 110 5.88 2.67 -7.63
CA SER A 110 6.65 3.88 -7.96
C SER A 110 6.53 4.29 -9.42
N VAL A 111 6.51 3.31 -10.34
CA VAL A 111 6.29 3.52 -11.78
C VAL A 111 4.87 3.99 -12.06
N SER A 112 3.87 3.38 -11.44
CA SER A 112 2.45 3.72 -11.60
C SER A 112 2.15 5.17 -11.20
N PHE A 113 2.81 5.64 -10.13
CA PHE A 113 2.73 7.04 -9.67
C PHE A 113 3.76 7.96 -10.35
N SER A 114 4.51 7.48 -11.33
CA SER A 114 5.52 8.24 -12.08
C SER A 114 6.58 8.90 -11.20
N VAL A 115 6.89 8.31 -10.04
CA VAL A 115 7.93 8.80 -9.12
C VAL A 115 9.29 8.43 -9.70
N LYS A 116 10.20 9.42 -9.75
CA LYS A 116 11.57 9.23 -10.24
C LYS A 116 12.55 9.14 -9.08
N PRO A 117 13.63 8.34 -9.21
CA PRO A 117 14.69 8.31 -8.22
C PRO A 117 15.34 9.69 -8.06
N LYS A 118 15.77 10.03 -6.85
CA LYS A 118 16.54 11.26 -6.57
C LYS A 118 17.98 11.11 -7.05
N ALA A 119 18.69 12.23 -7.17
CA ALA A 119 20.10 12.23 -7.58
C ALA A 119 20.95 11.36 -6.64
N GLY A 120 21.67 10.39 -7.22
CA GLY A 120 22.45 9.41 -6.46
C GLY A 120 21.71 8.11 -6.13
N GLU A 121 20.41 8.02 -6.38
CA GLU A 121 19.63 6.79 -6.25
C GLU A 121 19.61 6.00 -7.57
N LYS A 122 19.80 4.68 -7.49
CA LYS A 122 19.67 3.78 -8.65
C LYS A 122 18.20 3.45 -8.97
N GLU A 123 17.39 3.31 -7.93
CA GLU A 123 15.96 3.01 -7.96
C GLU A 123 15.25 3.92 -6.94
N VAL A 124 13.93 4.12 -7.10
CA VAL A 124 13.16 4.91 -6.14
C VAL A 124 13.28 4.27 -4.77
N SER A 125 13.67 5.04 -3.75
CA SER A 125 13.69 4.56 -2.37
C SER A 125 12.32 4.72 -1.69
N PRO A 126 12.02 3.94 -0.64
CA PRO A 126 10.88 4.17 0.24
C PRO A 126 10.84 5.60 0.75
N ASN A 127 11.99 6.18 1.07
CA ASN A 127 12.07 7.58 1.46
C ASN A 127 11.56 8.51 0.35
N THR A 128 12.08 8.38 -0.88
CA THR A 128 11.69 9.20 -2.02
C THR A 128 10.19 9.13 -2.31
N PHE A 129 9.56 7.97 -2.15
CA PHE A 129 8.12 7.81 -2.36
C PHE A 129 7.29 8.28 -1.15
N PHE A 130 7.54 7.72 0.03
CA PHE A 130 6.68 7.92 1.20
C PHE A 130 6.87 9.29 1.87
N SER A 131 8.00 9.98 1.68
CA SER A 131 8.14 11.37 2.16
C SER A 131 7.14 12.31 1.50
N ILE A 132 6.93 12.18 0.19
CA ILE A 132 5.94 12.97 -0.57
C ILE A 132 4.52 12.70 -0.02
N TRP A 133 4.18 11.43 0.16
CA TRP A 133 2.88 11.05 0.71
C TRP A 133 2.71 11.46 2.17
N HIS A 134 3.77 11.41 2.97
CA HIS A 134 3.76 11.87 4.36
C HIS A 134 3.48 13.37 4.45
N GLU A 135 4.16 14.19 3.66
CA GLU A 135 3.92 15.64 3.59
C GLU A 135 2.48 15.93 3.16
N PHE A 136 2.03 15.29 2.06
CA PHE A 136 0.66 15.45 1.58
C PHE A 136 -0.39 15.03 2.61
N SER A 137 -0.23 13.86 3.23
CA SER A 137 -1.16 13.35 4.25
C SER A 137 -1.16 14.25 5.49
N THR A 138 -0.03 14.79 5.90
CA THR A 138 0.05 15.73 7.03
C THR A 138 -0.77 16.98 6.74
N ASP A 139 -0.53 17.63 5.60
CA ASP A 139 -1.25 18.84 5.19
C ASP A 139 -2.75 18.59 5.02
N PHE A 140 -3.12 17.43 4.44
CA PHE A 140 -4.49 17.03 4.24
C PHE A 140 -5.19 16.78 5.58
N LYS A 141 -4.53 16.11 6.53
CA LYS A 141 -5.06 15.83 7.86
C LYS A 141 -5.26 17.08 8.70
N GLU A 142 -4.36 18.06 8.61
CA GLU A 142 -4.56 19.34 9.29
C GLU A 142 -5.82 20.07 8.79
N GLN A 143 -6.01 20.09 7.47
CA GLN A 143 -7.20 20.70 6.86
C GLN A 143 -8.47 19.93 7.24
N TRP A 144 -8.38 18.60 7.27
CA TRP A 144 -9.47 17.72 7.72
C TRP A 144 -9.94 18.05 9.14
N LYS A 145 -9.02 18.20 10.10
CA LYS A 145 -9.33 18.55 11.49
C LYS A 145 -9.98 19.93 11.61
N LYS A 146 -9.35 20.95 11.00
CA LYS A 146 -9.81 22.36 11.01
C LYS A 146 -11.27 22.51 10.56
N GLN A 147 -11.72 21.70 9.60
CA GLN A 147 -13.06 21.80 9.01
C GLN A 147 -14.08 20.83 9.62
N ASN A 148 -13.65 19.76 10.29
CA ASN A 148 -14.55 18.85 11.03
C ASN A 148 -14.74 19.24 12.51
N LYS A 149 -14.19 20.37 12.96
CA LYS A 149 -14.21 20.81 14.38
C LYS A 149 -13.69 19.74 15.35
N LEU A 150 -12.67 19.00 14.93
CA LEU A 150 -11.88 18.10 15.78
C LEU A 150 -10.60 18.79 16.23
#